data_AF-A0A7C7KIZ1-F1
#
_entry.id   AF-A0A7C7KIZ1-F1
#
_cell.length_a   1.000
_cell.length_b   1.000
_cell.length_c   1.000
_cell.angle_alpha   90.00
_cell.angle_beta   90.00
_cell.angle_gamma   90.00
#
_symmetry.space_group_name_H-M   'P 1'
#
loop_
_entity.id
_entity.type
_entity.pdbx_description
1 polymer ?
#
loop_
_entity_poly.entity_id
_entity_poly.type
_entity_poly.pdbx_seq_one_letter_code
_entity_poly.pdbx_strand_id
1 'polypeptide(L)' 'MPDVIFNGPEGRLEGRYHHSKQANAPIALMLHPHPQHGGTMNNKVVYTLFHAYVRQGFSVLRFNFRGVGRS' A
#
# COMPACT_ATOMS: atom_id res chain seq x y z
N MET A 1 5.09 -11.35 -0.46
CA MET A 1 4.11 -10.42 0.13
C MET A 1 2.75 -10.76 -0.43
N PRO A 2 1.73 -10.98 0.40
CA PRO A 2 0.42 -11.32 -0.12
C PRO A 2 -0.17 -10.11 -0.82
N ASP A 3 -0.73 -10.39 -1.99
CA ASP A 3 -1.72 -9.54 -2.63
C ASP A 3 -2.94 -9.53 -1.71
N VAL A 4 -3.38 -8.36 -1.28
CA VAL A 4 -4.59 -8.21 -0.47
C VAL A 4 -5.65 -7.51 -1.30
N ILE A 5 -6.89 -8.01 -1.22
CA ILE A 5 -8.07 -7.36 -1.78
C ILE A 5 -9.01 -7.07 -0.61
N PHE A 6 -9.45 -5.83 -0.46
CA PHE A 6 -10.34 -5.42 0.64
C PHE A 6 -11.44 -4.49 0.14
N ASN A 7 -12.52 -4.36 0.91
CA ASN A 7 -13.67 -3.54 0.49
C ASN A 7 -13.38 -2.05 0.68
N GLY A 8 -13.58 -1.26 -0.38
CA GLY A 8 -13.67 0.18 -0.37
C GLY A 8 -15.10 0.66 -0.66
N PRO A 9 -15.34 1.99 -0.64
CA PRO A 9 -16.69 2.55 -0.81
C PRO A 9 -17.34 2.25 -2.17
N GLU A 10 -16.55 2.09 -3.23
CA GLU A 10 -17.04 1.87 -4.62
C GLU A 10 -16.61 0.50 -5.18
N GLY A 11 -16.33 -0.47 -4.31
CA GLY A 11 -15.88 -1.80 -4.72
C GLY A 11 -14.58 -2.22 -4.06
N ARG A 12 -13.94 -3.24 -4.63
CA ARG A 12 -12.74 -3.86 -4.06
C ARG A 12 -11.51 -3.01 -4.36
N LEU A 13 -10.61 -2.86 -3.38
CA LEU A 13 -9.32 -2.20 -3.52
C LEU A 13 -8.19 -3.23 -3.48
N GLU A 14 -7.22 -3.05 -4.37
CA GLU A 14 -6.01 -3.86 -4.49
C GLU A 14 -4.88 -3.27 -3.65
N GLY A 15 -4.25 -4.09 -2.83
CA GLY A 15 -3.11 -3.68 -2.03
C GLY A 15 -2.01 -4.72 -1.88
N ARG A 16 -0.96 -4.27 -1.18
CA ARG A 16 0.15 -5.07 -0.69
C ARG A 16 0.34 -4.75 0.79
N TYR A 17 0.25 -5.80 1.61
CA TYR A 17 0.39 -5.67 3.05
C TYR A 17 1.64 -6.40 3.53
N HIS A 18 2.40 -5.72 4.39
CA HIS A 18 3.46 -6.30 5.20
C HIS A 18 3.04 -6.23 6.66
N HIS A 19 2.92 -7.39 7.31
CA HIS A 19 2.72 -7.48 8.74
C HIS A 19 4.08 -7.54 9.45
N SER A 20 4.33 -6.59 10.35
CA SER A 20 5.52 -6.64 11.20
C SER A 20 5.43 -7.83 12.16
N LYS A 21 6.58 -8.42 12.51
CA LYS A 21 6.66 -9.48 13.52
C LYS A 21 6.67 -8.94 14.95
N GLN A 22 6.83 -7.62 15.13
CA GLN A 22 6.84 -7.00 16.44
C GLN A 22 5.40 -6.80 16.91
N ALA A 23 5.11 -7.24 18.14
CA ALA A 23 3.82 -6.97 18.78
C ALA A 23 3.62 -5.45 18.89
N ASN A 24 2.41 -4.97 18.59
CA ASN A 24 2.04 -3.55 18.63
C ASN A 24 2.92 -2.64 17.74
N ALA A 25 3.49 -3.19 16.67
CA ALA A 25 4.21 -2.39 15.68
C ALA A 25 3.32 -1.25 15.14
N PRO A 26 3.87 -0.03 14.96
CA PRO A 26 3.14 1.06 14.34
C PRO A 26 2.76 0.72 12.89
N ILE A 27 1.70 1.35 12.40
CA ILE A 27 1.18 1.15 11.04
C ILE A 27 1.54 2.34 10.18
N ALA A 28 1.99 2.08 8.94
CA ALA A 28 2.17 3.11 7.93
C ALA A 28 1.30 2.79 6.70
N LEU A 29 0.56 3.81 6.24
CA LEU A 29 -0.26 3.74 5.02
C LEU A 29 0.39 4.58 3.92
N MET A 30 0.69 3.96 2.80
CA MET A 30 1.35 4.60 1.67
C MET A 30 0.33 4.88 0.56
N LEU A 31 0.17 6.16 0.22
CA LEU A 31 -0.73 6.63 -0.82
C LEU A 31 0.08 7.04 -2.05
N HIS A 32 -0.47 6.78 -3.24
CA HIS A 32 0.23 7.07 -4.49
C HIS A 32 -0.17 8.41 -5.11
N PRO A 33 0.66 8.97 -6.01
CA PRO A 33 0.32 10.18 -6.76
C PRO A 33 -0.93 10.04 -7.64
N HIS A 34 -1.37 11.13 -8.25
CA HIS A 34 -2.57 11.13 -9.09
C HIS A 34 -2.51 10.13 -10.27
N PRO A 35 -3.57 9.35 -10.55
CA PRO A 35 -3.57 8.34 -11.62
C PRO A 35 -3.31 8.90 -13.02
N GLN A 36 -3.82 10.10 -13.34
CA GLN A 36 -3.59 10.74 -14.66
C GLN A 36 -2.10 11.04 -14.93
N HIS A 37 -1.25 11.03 -13.90
CA HIS A 37 0.20 11.19 -14.01
C HIS A 37 0.94 9.86 -13.81
N GLY A 38 0.28 8.72 -14.04
CA GLY A 38 0.85 7.38 -13.88
C GLY A 38 0.98 6.91 -12.43
N GLY A 39 0.25 7.54 -11.49
CA GLY A 39 0.27 7.17 -10.08
C GLY A 39 -0.36 5.81 -9.82
N THR A 40 0.39 4.91 -9.18
CA THR A 40 -0.08 3.60 -8.71
C THR A 40 0.64 3.25 -7.41
N MET A 41 0.17 2.23 -6.67
CA MET A 41 0.87 1.72 -5.49
C MET A 41 2.30 1.26 -5.79
N ASN A 42 2.64 0.99 -7.06
CA ASN A 42 3.97 0.58 -7.52
C ASN A 42 4.84 1.75 -8.01
N ASN A 43 4.39 3.01 -7.85
CA ASN A 43 5.24 4.17 -8.06
C ASN A 43 6.56 4.03 -7.27
N LYS A 44 7.70 4.38 -7.88
CA LYS A 44 9.04 4.16 -7.31
C LYS A 44 9.22 4.81 -5.94
N VAL A 45 8.65 6.00 -5.72
CA VAL A 45 8.73 6.71 -4.43
C VAL A 45 7.91 5.95 -3.38
N VAL A 46 6.67 5.58 -3.70
CA VAL A 46 5.77 4.81 -2.81
C VAL A 46 6.40 3.47 -2.43
N TYR A 47 6.98 2.77 -3.41
CA TYR A 47 7.68 1.50 -3.21
C TYR A 47 8.93 1.65 -2.31
N THR A 48 9.68 2.73 -2.50
CA THR A 48 10.87 3.02 -1.69
C THR A 48 10.49 3.34 -0.25
N LEU A 49 9.47 4.18 -0.02
CA LEU A 49 8.93 4.47 1.31
C LEU A 49 8.41 3.21 1.99
N PHE A 50 7.68 2.37 1.25
CA PHE A 50 7.21 1.09 1.76
C PHE A 50 8.35 0.25 2.36
N HIS A 51 9.44 0.04 1.61
CA HIS A 51 10.60 -0.71 2.13
C HIS A 51 11.37 0.01 3.22
N ALA A 52 11.41 1.35 3.21
CA ALA A 52 12.00 2.11 4.31
C ALA A 52 11.25 1.85 5.62
N TYR A 53 9.92 1.93 5.63
CA TYR A 53 9.11 1.69 6.83
C TYR A 53 9.10 0.22 7.27
N VAL A 54 9.09 -0.73 6.32
CA VAL A 54 9.26 -2.16 6.65
C VAL A 54 10.57 -2.40 7.40
N ARG A 55 11.68 -1.78 6.95
CA ARG A 55 12.97 -1.87 7.65
C ARG A 55 12.99 -1.19 9.02
N GLN A 56 12.11 -0.22 9.25
CA GLN A 56 11.91 0.41 10.56
C GLN A 56 10.94 -0.36 11.47
N GLY A 57 10.49 -1.56 11.05
CA GLY A 57 9.66 -2.44 11.88
C GLY A 57 8.15 -2.14 11.84
N PHE A 58 7.68 -1.29 10.92
CA PHE A 58 6.26 -0.98 10.77
C PHE A 58 5.51 -2.13 10.08
N SER A 59 4.23 -2.27 10.42
CA SER A 59 3.28 -2.90 9.51
C SER A 59 2.91 -1.89 8.42
N VAL A 60 3.03 -2.26 7.15
CA VAL A 60 2.89 -1.29 6.05
C VAL A 60 1.86 -1.77 5.04
N LEU A 61 0.92 -0.89 4.69
CA LEU A 61 -0.02 -1.09 3.58
C LEU A 61 0.24 -0.06 2.49
N ARG A 62 0.32 -0.52 1.24
CA ARG A 62 0.17 0.32 0.05
C ARG A 62 -0.95 -0.25 -0.80
N PHE A 63 -1.79 0.59 -1.37
CA PHE A 63 -2.93 0.16 -2.17
C PHE A 63 -3.17 1.11 -3.34
N ASN A 64 -3.85 0.61 -4.36
CA ASN A 64 -4.29 1.39 -5.52
C ASN A 64 -5.62 2.09 -5.18
N PHE A 65 -5.72 3.39 -5.46
CA PHE A 65 -6.99 4.10 -5.38
C PHE A 65 -7.99 3.55 -6.41
N ARG A 66 -9.29 3.85 -6.21
CA ARG A 66 -10.38 3.43 -7.11
C ARG A 66 -10.04 3.72 -8.58
N GLY A 67 -10.29 2.76 -9.46
CA GLY A 67 -10.04 2.88 -10.90
C GLY A 67 -8.57 2.70 -11.30
N VAL A 68 -7.70 2.24 -10.40
CA VAL A 68 -6.29 1.92 -10.69
C VAL A 68 -6.02 0.43 -10.48
N GLY A 69 -5.45 -0.22 -11.50
CA GLY A 69 -5.10 -1.65 -11.41
C GLY A 69 -6.35 -2.51 -11.25
N ARG A 70 -6.42 -3.30 -10.17
CA ARG A 70 -7.60 -4.13 -9.82
C ARG A 70 -8.53 -3.48 -8.78
N SER A 71 -8.40 -2.17 -8.58
CA SER A 71 -9.17 -1.36 -7.62
C SER A 71 -10.29 -0.55 -8.26
#